data_AF-A0A966TA84-F1
#
_entry.id   AF-A0A966TA84-F1
#
_cell.length_a   1.000
_cell.length_b   1.000
_cell.length_c   1.000
_cell.angle_alpha   90.00
_cell.angle_beta   90.00
_cell.angle_gamma   90.00
#
_symmetry.space_group_name_H-M   'P 1'
#
loop_
_entity.id
_entity.type
_entity.pdbx_description
1 polymer ?
#
loop_
_entity_poly.entity_id
_entity_poly.type
_entity_poly.pdbx_seq_one_letter_code
_entity_poly.pdbx_strand_id
1 'polypeptide(L)'
;MKKFLAPIIAILALALSSCSQVDSAATIGDEKITIAALQDQVDLILAEREGIDTTQMGLQSGEELTRSQLSYMISNLIIDQVAKEEKIDIEQAEIDAYKIEIYSNIGGEANLPNVLVSAAIPSTSLDNVLRRDLILRKITDGAIASGVSEAEINDLIQKIVTDKATALKVEVNPRYGIWDAASLTVIAAEPAGDAVND
;
A
#
# COMPACT_ATOMS: atom_id res chain seq x y z
N MET A 1 42.42 -50.09 21.41
CA MET A 1 41.85 -49.44 20.21
C MET A 1 40.34 -49.63 20.20
N LYS A 2 39.57 -48.56 20.47
CA LYS A 2 38.39 -48.10 19.71
C LYS A 2 37.64 -47.06 20.56
N LYS A 3 37.67 -45.84 20.04
CA LYS A 3 37.11 -44.61 20.58
C LYS A 3 35.60 -44.63 20.32
N PHE A 4 34.78 -44.25 21.29
CA PHE A 4 33.39 -43.85 21.03
C PHE A 4 33.22 -42.42 21.53
N LEU A 5 33.44 -41.48 20.60
CA LEU A 5 33.08 -40.07 20.72
C LEU A 5 31.55 -39.97 20.65
N ALA A 6 30.93 -39.42 21.69
CA ALA A 6 29.54 -39.03 21.67
C ALA A 6 29.38 -37.75 20.83
N PRO A 7 28.44 -37.69 19.86
CA PRO A 7 28.17 -36.46 19.15
C PRO A 7 27.29 -35.55 20.03
N ILE A 8 27.83 -34.38 20.40
CA ILE A 8 27.03 -33.27 20.93
C ILE A 8 26.29 -32.69 19.73
N ILE A 9 25.01 -33.06 19.59
CA ILE A 9 24.10 -32.44 18.63
C ILE A 9 23.77 -31.06 19.18
N ALA A 10 24.37 -30.03 18.60
CA ALA A 10 23.95 -28.66 18.80
C ALA A 10 22.57 -28.49 18.16
N ILE A 11 21.53 -28.41 19.00
CA ILE A 11 20.19 -28.02 18.57
C ILE A 11 20.29 -26.52 18.25
N LEU A 12 20.49 -26.18 16.98
CA LEU A 12 20.14 -24.86 16.48
C LEU A 12 18.62 -24.73 16.64
N ALA A 13 18.20 -24.05 17.70
CA ALA A 13 16.84 -23.54 17.77
C ALA A 13 16.72 -22.43 16.72
N LEU A 14 16.36 -22.80 15.48
CA LEU A 14 15.72 -21.85 14.58
C LEU A 14 14.46 -21.39 15.30
N ALA A 15 14.48 -20.15 15.78
CA ALA A 15 13.26 -19.47 16.18
C ALA A 15 12.41 -19.29 14.92
N LEU A 16 11.59 -20.29 14.58
CA LEU A 16 10.49 -20.16 13.62
C LEU A 16 9.39 -19.30 14.27
N SER A 17 9.67 -18.02 14.49
CA SER A 17 8.64 -17.00 14.76
C SER A 17 8.10 -16.45 13.43
N SER A 18 7.77 -17.35 12.51
CA SER A 18 7.26 -17.02 11.15
C SER A 18 5.83 -17.53 10.92
N CYS A 19 5.24 -18.25 11.88
CA CYS A 19 3.88 -18.79 11.73
C CYS A 19 2.73 -17.76 11.85
N SER A 20 3.00 -16.46 12.04
CA SER A 20 1.92 -15.47 12.27
C SER A 20 1.33 -14.83 11.02
N GLN A 21 1.93 -14.99 9.83
CA GLN A 21 1.49 -14.29 8.61
C GLN A 21 1.21 -15.24 7.43
N VAL A 22 0.90 -16.52 7.67
CA VAL A 22 0.76 -17.53 6.59
C VAL A 22 -0.26 -17.10 5.53
N ASP A 23 -1.35 -16.43 5.94
CA ASP A 23 -2.44 -16.01 5.05
C ASP A 23 -2.56 -14.47 4.88
N SER A 24 -1.59 -13.72 5.39
CA SER A 24 -1.62 -12.25 5.45
C SER A 24 -0.40 -11.65 4.76
N ALA A 25 -0.66 -10.62 3.95
CA ALA A 25 0.35 -9.84 3.25
C ALA A 25 0.86 -8.68 4.10
N ALA A 26 -0.01 -8.08 4.91
CA ALA A 26 0.37 -7.09 5.92
C ALA A 26 -0.67 -7.00 7.03
N THR A 27 -0.25 -6.60 8.22
CA THR A 27 -1.11 -6.25 9.35
C THR A 27 -0.92 -4.80 9.74
N ILE A 28 -2.02 -4.10 9.97
CA ILE A 28 -2.10 -2.67 10.26
C ILE A 28 -3.01 -2.52 11.47
N GLY A 29 -2.43 -2.45 12.67
CA GLY A 29 -3.18 -2.52 13.93
C GLY A 29 -3.96 -3.84 14.02
N ASP A 30 -5.28 -3.74 14.15
CA ASP A 30 -6.19 -4.89 14.18
C ASP A 30 -6.67 -5.33 12.78
N GLU A 31 -6.34 -4.56 11.74
CA GLU A 31 -6.72 -4.85 10.36
C GLU A 31 -5.64 -5.69 9.66
N LYS A 32 -6.07 -6.50 8.68
CA LYS A 32 -5.17 -7.32 7.87
C LYS A 32 -5.48 -7.20 6.39
N ILE A 33 -4.43 -7.15 5.59
CA ILE A 33 -4.50 -7.36 4.15
C ILE A 33 -4.17 -8.83 3.91
N THR A 34 -5.15 -9.60 3.45
CA THR A 34 -4.91 -11.01 3.13
C THR A 34 -4.09 -11.15 1.86
N ILE A 35 -3.39 -12.28 1.73
CA ILE A 35 -2.70 -12.63 0.48
C ILE A 35 -3.68 -12.67 -0.70
N ALA A 36 -4.86 -13.25 -0.49
CA ALA A 36 -5.91 -13.34 -1.50
C ALA A 36 -6.37 -11.95 -1.97
N ALA A 37 -6.65 -11.02 -1.05
CA ALA A 37 -7.07 -9.67 -1.40
C ALA A 37 -6.01 -8.92 -2.22
N LEU A 38 -4.73 -9.08 -1.88
CA LEU A 38 -3.64 -8.49 -2.67
C LEU A 38 -3.55 -9.12 -4.07
N GLN A 39 -3.70 -10.44 -4.16
CA GLN A 39 -3.69 -11.16 -5.44
C GLN A 39 -4.87 -10.75 -6.32
N ASP A 40 -6.09 -10.71 -5.77
CA ASP A 40 -7.30 -10.28 -6.48
C ASP A 40 -7.12 -8.86 -7.07
N GLN A 41 -6.53 -7.94 -6.30
CA GLN A 41 -6.27 -6.59 -6.78
C GLN A 41 -5.25 -6.56 -7.93
N VAL A 42 -4.17 -7.33 -7.84
CA VAL A 42 -3.17 -7.45 -8.92
C VAL A 42 -3.81 -8.08 -10.17
N ASP A 43 -4.59 -9.14 -10.00
CA ASP A 43 -5.25 -9.85 -11.10
C ASP A 43 -6.27 -8.97 -11.81
N LEU A 44 -7.03 -8.14 -11.07
CA LEU A 44 -7.93 -7.15 -11.66
C LEU A 44 -7.18 -6.13 -12.51
N ILE A 45 -6.04 -5.62 -12.04
CA ILE A 45 -5.22 -4.67 -12.82
C ILE A 45 -4.72 -5.31 -14.11
N LEU A 46 -4.26 -6.57 -14.02
CA LEU A 46 -3.77 -7.30 -15.19
C LEU A 46 -4.90 -7.59 -16.19
N ALA A 47 -6.08 -7.97 -15.71
CA ALA A 47 -7.25 -8.20 -16.55
C ALA A 47 -7.71 -6.92 -17.25
N GLU A 48 -7.74 -5.78 -16.56
CA GLU A 48 -8.15 -4.50 -17.16
C GLU A 48 -7.15 -4.00 -18.22
N ARG A 49 -5.88 -4.38 -18.11
CA ARG A 49 -4.86 -4.08 -19.13
C ARG A 49 -5.11 -4.83 -20.44
N GLU A 50 -5.74 -6.01 -20.43
CA GLU A 50 -5.98 -6.80 -21.65
C GLU A 50 -6.88 -6.07 -22.66
N GLY A 51 -7.75 -5.16 -22.18
CA GLY A 51 -8.67 -4.38 -23.01
C GLY A 51 -8.11 -3.06 -23.55
N ILE A 52 -6.86 -2.73 -23.24
CA ILE A 52 -6.25 -1.41 -23.49
C ILE A 52 -4.91 -1.57 -24.21
N ASP A 53 -4.59 -0.68 -25.15
CA ASP A 53 -3.25 -0.63 -25.74
C ASP A 53 -2.25 -0.03 -24.72
N THR A 54 -1.50 -0.91 -24.06
CA THR A 54 -0.49 -0.52 -23.07
C THR A 54 0.91 -0.34 -23.66
N THR A 55 1.09 -0.42 -24.98
CA THR A 55 2.43 -0.42 -25.62
C THR A 55 3.26 0.82 -25.29
N GLN A 56 2.58 1.96 -25.10
CA GLN A 56 3.22 3.24 -24.75
C GLN A 56 3.20 3.53 -23.25
N MET A 57 2.71 2.60 -22.43
CA MET A 57 2.56 2.79 -20.99
C MET A 57 3.71 2.09 -20.26
N GLY A 58 4.49 2.84 -19.48
CA GLY A 58 5.55 2.31 -18.62
C GLY A 58 5.00 1.62 -17.37
N LEU A 59 4.21 0.57 -17.55
CA LEU A 59 3.46 -0.08 -16.47
C LEU A 59 4.34 -1.04 -15.66
N GLN A 60 4.23 -0.94 -14.33
CA GLN A 60 4.82 -1.91 -13.41
C GLN A 60 4.23 -3.31 -13.62
N SER A 61 5.03 -4.35 -13.37
CA SER A 61 4.60 -5.75 -13.47
C SER A 61 5.25 -6.64 -12.41
N GLY A 62 4.78 -7.89 -12.30
CA GLY A 62 5.37 -8.89 -11.41
C GLY A 62 5.46 -8.44 -9.95
N GLU A 63 6.62 -8.63 -9.34
CA GLU A 63 6.83 -8.27 -7.93
C GLU A 63 6.78 -6.77 -7.67
N GLU A 64 7.19 -5.93 -8.64
CA GLU A 64 7.15 -4.47 -8.49
C GLU A 64 5.71 -3.99 -8.36
N LEU A 65 4.83 -4.45 -9.26
CA LEU A 65 3.39 -4.19 -9.17
C LEU A 65 2.82 -4.73 -7.86
N THR A 66 3.20 -5.94 -7.46
CA THR A 66 2.69 -6.54 -6.22
C THR A 66 3.05 -5.70 -4.99
N ARG A 67 4.29 -5.22 -4.91
CA ARG A 67 4.74 -4.33 -3.81
C ARG A 67 4.05 -2.97 -3.85
N SER A 68 3.88 -2.38 -5.04
CA SER A 68 3.21 -1.08 -5.16
C SER A 68 1.73 -1.17 -4.76
N GLN A 69 1.04 -2.25 -5.15
CA GLN A 69 -0.35 -2.49 -4.72
C GLN A 69 -0.45 -2.77 -3.22
N LEU A 70 0.49 -3.53 -2.63
CA LEU A 70 0.51 -3.71 -1.18
C LEU A 70 0.73 -2.38 -0.45
N SER A 71 1.65 -1.54 -0.93
CA SER A 71 1.90 -0.19 -0.38
C SER A 71 0.65 0.69 -0.46
N TYR A 72 -0.07 0.63 -1.59
CA TYR A 72 -1.33 1.35 -1.78
C TYR A 72 -2.41 0.89 -0.80
N MET A 73 -2.62 -0.43 -0.66
CA MET A 73 -3.60 -0.99 0.26
C MET A 73 -3.28 -0.63 1.72
N ILE A 74 -2.01 -0.69 2.13
CA ILE A 74 -1.56 -0.27 3.46
C ILE A 74 -1.86 1.22 3.66
N SER A 75 -1.51 2.06 2.68
CA SER A 75 -1.74 3.51 2.74
C SER A 75 -3.22 3.87 2.86
N ASN A 76 -4.10 3.15 2.17
CA ASN A 76 -5.55 3.33 2.31
C ASN A 76 -6.02 3.06 3.74
N LEU A 77 -5.60 1.94 4.34
CA LEU A 77 -5.96 1.60 5.72
C LEU A 77 -5.45 2.64 6.72
N ILE A 78 -4.22 3.14 6.53
CA ILE A 78 -3.67 4.19 7.38
C ILE A 78 -4.52 5.46 7.27
N ILE A 79 -4.84 5.91 6.05
CA ILE A 79 -5.62 7.13 5.82
C ILE A 79 -7.07 6.98 6.32
N ASP A 80 -7.68 5.81 6.19
CA ASP A 80 -9.00 5.53 6.76
C ASP A 80 -8.97 5.61 8.29
N GLN A 81 -7.89 5.16 8.94
CA GLN A 81 -7.72 5.30 10.38
C GLN A 81 -7.49 6.76 10.80
N VAL A 82 -6.76 7.56 10.00
CA VAL A 82 -6.68 9.02 10.22
C VAL A 82 -8.07 9.65 10.12
N ALA A 83 -8.84 9.33 9.08
CA ALA A 83 -10.18 9.88 8.89
C ALA A 83 -11.11 9.57 10.08
N LYS A 84 -11.08 8.34 10.59
CA LYS A 84 -11.86 7.93 11.78
C LYS A 84 -11.51 8.76 13.01
N GLU A 85 -10.22 9.02 13.25
CA GLU A 85 -9.78 9.80 14.42
C GLU A 85 -10.13 11.28 14.31
N GLU A 86 -9.95 11.85 13.12
CA GLU A 86 -10.29 13.24 12.81
C GLU A 86 -11.79 13.45 12.58
N LYS A 87 -12.59 12.36 12.64
CA LYS A 87 -14.04 12.37 12.39
C LYS A 87 -14.40 12.96 11.02
N ILE A 88 -13.59 12.62 10.03
CA ILE A 88 -13.78 13.00 8.64
C ILE A 88 -14.62 11.92 7.98
N ASP A 89 -15.87 12.28 7.67
CA ASP A 89 -16.76 11.45 6.88
C ASP A 89 -16.80 11.96 5.43
N ILE A 90 -16.82 11.01 4.48
CA ILE A 90 -17.00 11.26 3.05
C ILE A 90 -18.34 10.69 2.62
N GLU A 91 -19.22 11.56 2.14
CA GLU A 91 -20.52 11.16 1.63
C GLU A 91 -20.42 10.63 0.19
N GLN A 92 -21.32 9.73 -0.20
CA GLN A 92 -21.36 9.24 -1.58
C GLN A 92 -21.59 10.37 -2.60
N ALA A 93 -22.36 11.40 -2.23
CA ALA A 93 -22.59 12.55 -3.08
C ALA A 93 -21.29 13.34 -3.38
N GLU A 94 -20.34 13.39 -2.44
CA GLU A 94 -19.04 14.02 -2.64
C GLU A 94 -18.18 13.22 -3.64
N ILE A 95 -18.22 11.89 -3.54
CA ILE A 95 -17.53 10.99 -4.47
C ILE A 95 -18.12 11.14 -5.88
N ASP A 96 -19.45 11.16 -6.00
CA ASP A 96 -20.13 11.27 -7.29
C ASP A 96 -19.90 12.65 -7.93
N ALA A 97 -19.91 13.73 -7.15
CA ALA A 97 -19.52 15.06 -7.61
C ALA A 97 -18.07 15.07 -8.11
N TYR A 98 -17.16 14.45 -7.36
CA TYR A 98 -15.76 14.40 -7.74
C TYR A 98 -15.52 13.55 -9.00
N LYS A 99 -16.28 12.45 -9.22
CA LYS A 99 -16.25 11.70 -10.49
C LYS A 99 -16.58 12.58 -11.68
N ILE A 100 -17.59 13.45 -11.56
CA ILE A 100 -17.99 14.36 -12.64
C ILE A 100 -16.84 15.33 -12.97
N GLU A 101 -16.14 15.85 -11.96
CA GLU A 101 -14.95 16.70 -12.16
C GLU A 101 -13.84 15.92 -12.88
N ILE A 102 -13.55 14.69 -12.45
CA ILE A 102 -12.55 13.83 -13.10
C ILE A 102 -12.92 13.62 -14.57
N TYR A 103 -14.18 13.28 -14.88
CA TYR A 103 -14.63 13.10 -16.26
C TYR A 103 -14.43 14.36 -17.10
N SER A 104 -14.72 15.54 -16.55
CA SER A 104 -14.44 16.81 -17.24
C SER A 104 -12.94 16.98 -17.53
N ASN A 105 -12.08 16.64 -16.57
CA ASN A 105 -10.62 16.83 -16.69
C ASN A 105 -9.95 15.85 -17.64
N ILE A 106 -10.47 14.64 -17.77
CA ILE A 106 -9.91 13.60 -18.65
C ILE A 106 -10.55 13.60 -20.05
N GLY A 107 -11.40 14.57 -20.37
CA GLY A 107 -12.06 14.68 -21.68
C GLY A 107 -13.23 13.72 -21.89
N GLY A 108 -13.87 13.26 -20.80
CA GLY A 108 -15.07 12.42 -20.78
C GLY A 108 -14.86 11.05 -20.15
N GLU A 109 -15.97 10.44 -19.71
CA GLU A 109 -15.99 9.12 -19.05
C GLU A 109 -15.34 8.01 -19.90
N ALA A 110 -15.44 8.09 -21.22
CA ALA A 110 -14.85 7.12 -22.14
C ALA A 110 -13.31 7.01 -22.04
N ASN A 111 -12.63 8.05 -21.53
CA ASN A 111 -11.19 8.03 -21.31
C ASN A 111 -10.80 7.39 -19.97
N LEU A 112 -11.75 7.17 -19.06
CA LEU A 112 -11.49 6.65 -17.72
C LEU A 112 -10.71 5.32 -17.73
N PRO A 113 -11.04 4.31 -18.56
CA PRO A 113 -10.27 3.06 -18.57
C PRO A 113 -8.78 3.25 -18.85
N ASN A 114 -8.41 4.12 -19.80
CA ASN A 114 -7.01 4.41 -20.11
C ASN A 114 -6.29 5.09 -18.94
N VAL A 115 -6.97 6.01 -18.25
CA VAL A 115 -6.44 6.72 -17.08
C VAL A 115 -6.20 5.76 -15.92
N LEU A 116 -7.17 4.89 -15.65
CA LEU A 116 -7.11 3.89 -14.59
C LEU A 116 -6.00 2.87 -14.83
N VAL A 117 -5.90 2.32 -16.04
CA VAL A 117 -4.83 1.38 -16.42
C VAL A 117 -3.46 2.03 -16.28
N SER A 118 -3.30 3.27 -16.74
CA SER A 118 -2.04 4.02 -16.62
C SER A 118 -1.62 4.24 -15.17
N ALA A 119 -2.60 4.41 -14.27
CA ALA A 119 -2.38 4.61 -12.84
C ALA A 119 -2.30 3.30 -12.03
N ALA A 120 -2.45 2.14 -12.67
CA ALA A 120 -2.59 0.84 -12.00
C ALA A 120 -3.70 0.82 -10.93
N ILE A 121 -4.83 1.46 -11.24
CA ILE A 121 -6.02 1.49 -10.40
C ILE A 121 -7.08 0.57 -11.03
N PRO A 122 -7.52 -0.50 -10.35
CA PRO A 122 -8.68 -1.26 -10.80
C PRO A 122 -9.92 -0.36 -10.85
N SER A 123 -10.78 -0.51 -11.86
CA SER A 123 -12.03 0.25 -11.98
C SER A 123 -12.94 0.12 -10.76
N THR A 124 -12.98 -1.05 -10.14
CA THR A 124 -13.73 -1.31 -8.90
C THR A 124 -13.18 -0.55 -7.68
N SER A 125 -11.96 -0.03 -7.78
CA SER A 125 -11.29 0.73 -6.71
C SER A 125 -11.40 2.25 -6.89
N LEU A 126 -12.04 2.74 -7.96
CA LEU A 126 -12.15 4.19 -8.23
C LEU A 126 -12.74 4.94 -7.03
N ASP A 127 -13.86 4.49 -6.47
CA ASP A 127 -14.51 5.16 -5.34
C ASP A 127 -13.61 5.21 -4.11
N ASN A 128 -12.77 4.19 -3.89
CA ASN A 128 -11.81 4.19 -2.79
C ASN A 128 -10.67 5.18 -3.02
N VAL A 129 -10.18 5.30 -4.26
CA VAL A 129 -9.19 6.32 -4.63
C VAL A 129 -9.75 7.72 -4.41
N LEU A 130 -10.98 7.97 -4.86
CA LEU A 130 -11.63 9.27 -4.70
C LEU A 130 -11.92 9.58 -3.23
N ARG A 131 -12.38 8.61 -2.45
CA ARG A 131 -12.57 8.76 -1.00
C ARG A 131 -11.26 9.13 -0.31
N ARG A 132 -10.17 8.42 -0.60
CA ARG A 132 -8.84 8.73 -0.06
C ARG A 132 -8.41 10.16 -0.38
N ASP A 133 -8.57 10.58 -1.63
CA ASP A 133 -8.22 11.94 -2.04
C ASP A 133 -9.09 12.99 -1.34
N LEU A 134 -10.40 12.76 -1.20
CA LEU A 134 -11.29 13.65 -0.47
C LEU A 134 -10.95 13.74 1.03
N ILE A 135 -10.54 12.64 1.67
CA ILE A 135 -10.04 12.65 3.04
C ILE A 135 -8.83 13.60 3.14
N LEU A 136 -7.83 13.42 2.26
CA LEU A 136 -6.62 14.25 2.26
C LEU A 136 -6.95 15.73 2.02
N ARG A 137 -7.86 16.04 1.08
CA ARG A 137 -8.36 17.41 0.85
C ARG A 137 -8.99 18.00 2.10
N LYS A 138 -9.88 17.28 2.79
CA LYS A 138 -10.52 17.77 4.01
C LYS A 138 -9.50 18.02 5.13
N ILE A 139 -8.48 17.18 5.26
CA ILE A 139 -7.36 17.40 6.20
C ILE A 139 -6.61 18.69 5.83
N THR A 140 -6.25 18.84 4.55
CA THR A 140 -5.57 20.05 4.03
C THR A 140 -6.39 21.31 4.27
N ASP A 141 -7.67 21.31 3.91
CA ASP A 141 -8.57 22.46 4.06
C ASP A 141 -8.74 22.83 5.54
N GLY A 142 -8.91 21.84 6.42
CA GLY A 142 -8.99 22.04 7.86
C GLY A 142 -7.70 22.62 8.46
N ALA A 143 -6.53 22.17 7.97
CA ALA A 143 -5.24 22.70 8.40
C ALA A 143 -5.05 24.16 7.97
N ILE A 144 -5.36 24.49 6.71
CA ILE A 144 -5.30 25.87 6.20
C ILE A 144 -6.26 26.77 6.98
N ALA A 145 -7.49 26.31 7.22
CA ALA A 145 -8.47 27.05 8.02
C ALA A 145 -8.01 27.28 9.47
N SER A 146 -7.14 26.40 9.99
CA SER A 146 -6.53 26.51 11.31
C SER A 146 -5.24 27.35 11.33
N GLY A 147 -4.85 27.92 10.19
CA GLY A 147 -3.70 28.83 10.06
C GLY A 147 -2.38 28.17 9.65
N VAL A 148 -2.39 26.90 9.25
CA VAL A 148 -1.21 26.24 8.65
C VAL A 148 -0.97 26.84 7.26
N SER A 149 0.28 27.17 6.94
CA SER A 149 0.60 27.74 5.63
C SER A 149 0.66 26.64 4.55
N GLU A 150 0.37 26.99 3.29
CA GLU A 150 0.46 26.05 2.16
C GLU A 150 1.84 25.38 2.04
N ALA A 151 2.90 26.08 2.42
CA ALA A 151 4.28 25.56 2.40
C ALA A 151 4.51 24.43 3.42
N GLU A 152 3.70 24.36 4.48
CA GLU A 152 3.83 23.37 5.57
C GLU A 152 2.89 22.17 5.38
N ILE A 153 1.94 22.23 4.43
CA ILE A 153 0.90 21.21 4.27
C ILE A 153 1.48 19.83 3.96
N ASN A 154 2.47 19.74 3.06
CA ASN A 154 3.05 18.46 2.69
C ASN A 154 3.74 17.78 3.89
N ASP A 155 4.48 18.56 4.69
CA ASP A 155 5.15 18.06 5.89
C ASP A 155 4.13 17.64 6.95
N LEU A 156 3.04 18.40 7.10
CA LEU A 156 1.94 18.05 7.99
C LEU A 156 1.27 16.73 7.59
N ILE A 157 0.89 16.57 6.33
CA ILE A 157 0.26 15.34 5.82
C ILE A 157 1.21 14.17 5.99
N GLN A 158 2.48 14.31 5.58
CA GLN A 158 3.49 13.28 5.78
C GLN A 158 3.57 12.88 7.25
N LYS A 159 3.66 13.85 8.17
CA LYS A 159 3.72 13.59 9.61
C LYS A 159 2.48 12.85 10.14
N ILE A 160 1.28 13.29 9.76
CA ILE A 160 0.03 12.64 10.18
C ILE A 160 0.03 11.17 9.77
N VAL A 161 0.37 10.89 8.51
CA VAL A 161 0.32 9.53 7.97
C VAL A 161 1.44 8.65 8.56
N THR A 162 2.66 9.16 8.76
CA THR A 162 3.76 8.38 9.37
C THR A 162 3.57 8.14 10.86
N ASP A 163 3.08 9.14 11.61
CA ASP A 163 2.73 8.98 13.01
C ASP A 163 1.62 7.92 13.16
N LYS A 164 0.63 7.94 12.25
CA LYS A 164 -0.43 6.92 12.22
C LYS A 164 0.12 5.53 11.88
N ALA A 165 0.94 5.40 10.85
CA ALA A 165 1.56 4.13 10.48
C ALA A 165 2.37 3.53 11.64
N THR A 166 3.10 4.38 12.37
CA THR A 166 3.88 3.99 13.54
C THR A 166 2.97 3.51 14.68
N ALA A 167 1.90 4.26 14.97
CA ALA A 167 0.92 3.90 16.00
C ALA A 167 0.22 2.57 15.69
N LEU A 168 -0.08 2.31 14.42
CA LEU A 168 -0.71 1.08 13.94
C LEU A 168 0.27 -0.11 13.87
N LYS A 169 1.57 0.10 14.05
CA LYS A 169 2.60 -0.96 13.99
C LYS A 169 2.46 -1.80 12.71
N VAL A 170 2.58 -1.15 11.56
CA VAL A 170 2.51 -1.84 10.26
C VAL A 170 3.57 -2.94 10.19
N GLU A 171 3.14 -4.16 9.93
CA GLU A 171 4.01 -5.31 9.65
C GLU A 171 3.70 -5.84 8.25
N VAL A 172 4.74 -6.05 7.45
CA VAL A 172 4.63 -6.61 6.10
C VAL A 172 5.19 -8.03 6.11
N ASN A 173 4.50 -8.94 5.42
CA ASN A 173 4.98 -10.29 5.25
C ASN A 173 6.32 -10.27 4.49
N PRO A 174 7.42 -10.83 5.04
CA PRO A 174 8.76 -10.73 4.47
C PRO A 174 8.90 -11.20 3.03
N ARG A 175 7.96 -12.05 2.55
CA ARG A 175 7.94 -12.48 1.15
C ARG A 175 7.74 -11.34 0.15
N TYR A 176 7.12 -10.25 0.59
CA TYR A 176 6.85 -9.08 -0.25
C TYR A 176 7.90 -7.98 -0.08
N GLY A 177 8.63 -7.97 1.03
CA GLY A 177 9.67 -6.98 1.29
C GLY A 177 9.64 -6.43 2.71
N ILE A 178 10.17 -5.22 2.86
CA ILE A 178 10.32 -4.51 4.12
C ILE A 178 9.46 -3.25 4.07
N TRP A 179 8.74 -2.97 5.16
CA TRP A 179 8.01 -1.72 5.31
C TRP A 179 8.98 -0.55 5.56
N ASP A 180 8.93 0.46 4.70
CA ASP A 180 9.58 1.75 4.91
C ASP A 180 8.53 2.78 5.34
N ALA A 181 8.52 3.08 6.63
CA ALA A 181 7.57 4.03 7.21
C ALA A 181 7.82 5.48 6.75
N ALA A 182 9.03 5.83 6.30
CA ALA A 182 9.32 7.20 5.86
C ALA A 182 8.72 7.48 4.48
N SER A 183 8.82 6.51 3.56
CA SER A 183 8.22 6.61 2.23
C SER A 183 6.80 6.05 2.15
N LEU A 184 6.33 5.36 3.19
CA LEU A 184 5.06 4.63 3.23
C LEU A 184 4.96 3.57 2.12
N THR A 185 6.08 2.88 1.87
CA THR A 185 6.17 1.86 0.82
C THR A 185 6.70 0.53 1.32
N VAL A 186 6.42 -0.52 0.55
CA VAL A 186 7.08 -1.82 0.67
C VAL A 186 8.24 -1.85 -0.30
N ILE A 187 9.46 -1.84 0.24
CA ILE A 187 10.70 -1.95 -0.54
C ILE A 187 11.13 -3.42 -0.63
N ALA A 188 11.86 -3.77 -1.69
CA ALA A 188 12.42 -5.10 -1.81
C ALA A 188 13.32 -5.43 -0.60
N ALA A 189 13.26 -6.67 -0.12
CA ALA A 189 14.27 -7.14 0.82
C ALA A 189 15.60 -7.27 0.09
N GLU A 190 16.68 -6.73 0.66
CA GLU A 190 18.02 -6.97 0.14
C GLU A 190 18.26 -8.48 0.03
N PRO A 191 18.75 -9.00 -1.12
CA PRO A 191 19.10 -10.40 -1.21
C PRO A 191 20.18 -10.70 -0.18
N ALA A 192 19.97 -11.71 0.66
CA ALA A 192 21.01 -12.18 1.57
C ALA A 192 22.17 -12.77 0.74
N GLY A 193 23.14 -11.95 0.37
CA GLY A 193 24.13 -12.36 -0.62
C GLY A 193 25.29 -11.39 -0.80
N ASP A 194 26.12 -11.25 0.24
CA ASP A 194 27.58 -11.12 0.05
C ASP A 194 28.29 -11.73 1.26
N ALA A 195 28.00 -13.01 1.50
CA ALA A 195 28.70 -13.84 2.48
C ALA A 195 29.26 -15.11 1.82
N VAL A 196 29.84 -14.97 0.63
CA VAL A 196 30.81 -15.95 0.11
C VAL A 196 31.83 -15.22 -0.74
N ASN A 197 32.94 -14.79 -0.14
CA ASN A 197 34.20 -14.70 -0.85
C ASN A 197 35.15 -15.67 -0.14
N ASP A 198 35.47 -16.74 -0.87
CA ASP A 198 36.47 -17.78 -0.53
C ASP A 198 37.86 -17.20 -0.22
#